data_AF-A0A7J6UZ23-F1
#
_entry.id   AF-A0A7J6UZ23-F1
#
_cell.length_a   1.000
_cell.length_b   1.000
_cell.length_c   1.000
_cell.angle_alpha   90.00
_cell.angle_beta   90.00
_cell.angle_gamma   90.00
#
_symmetry.space_group_name_H-M   'P 1'
#
loop_
_entity.id
_entity.type
_entity.pdbx_description
1 polymer ?
#
loop_
_entity_poly.entity_id
_entity_poly.type
_entity_poly.pdbx_seq_one_letter_code
_entity_poly.pdbx_strand_id
1 'polypeptide(L)'
;NGNSETRRRLAVYCLKDAYLPQRLLDKLMYVYNYVEMARVTGVPISFLLSRGQSIKVLSQLLRKAKQKNLVIPCVSKQGSGDSTFEGATVLEARTGFYEKPIATLDFASLYPSIMMAYNLCYCTLVTPEDVRKLNLPPECVNKTPSGETFVKSELQKGILPEILEELLAARKRAKADLKEAKDPLEKAVLDGRQLALKISANSVYGFTGATVGQLPCLEISSSVTSYGRQMIEHTKMLVEERFTTLGGYEHNAE
;
A
#
# COMPACT_ATOMS: atom_id res chain seq x y z
N ASN A 1 0.25 57.63 7.22
CA ASN A 1 -1.13 58.15 6.99
C ASN A 1 -1.70 57.60 5.69
N GLY A 2 -2.57 56.60 5.76
CA GLY A 2 -3.31 56.08 4.60
C GLY A 2 -4.71 56.68 4.51
N ASN A 3 -5.22 56.86 3.28
CA ASN A 3 -6.59 57.32 3.01
C ASN A 3 -7.56 56.14 2.86
N SER A 4 -8.86 56.40 2.74
CA SER A 4 -9.91 55.38 2.58
C SER A 4 -9.65 54.45 1.39
N GLU A 5 -9.17 54.99 0.27
CA GLU A 5 -8.84 54.20 -0.94
C GLU A 5 -7.69 53.22 -0.71
N THR A 6 -6.62 53.62 -0.02
CA THR A 6 -5.53 52.70 0.33
C THR A 6 -6.00 51.58 1.26
N ARG A 7 -6.94 51.86 2.18
CA ARG A 7 -7.56 50.84 3.04
C ARG A 7 -8.49 49.93 2.25
N ARG A 8 -9.25 50.46 1.28
CA ARG A 8 -10.09 49.68 0.38
C ARG A 8 -9.28 48.73 -0.48
N ARG A 9 -8.15 49.19 -1.06
CA ARG A 9 -7.23 48.32 -1.83
C ARG A 9 -6.69 47.18 -0.96
N LEU A 10 -6.28 47.47 0.28
CA LEU A 10 -5.83 46.44 1.23
C LEU A 10 -6.95 45.46 1.59
N ALA A 11 -8.18 45.94 1.80
CA ALA A 11 -9.34 45.09 2.08
C ALA A 11 -9.68 44.15 0.92
N VAL A 12 -9.63 44.64 -0.34
CA VAL A 12 -9.85 43.80 -1.53
C VAL A 12 -8.75 42.75 -1.67
N TYR A 13 -7.49 43.12 -1.40
CA TYR A 13 -6.38 42.16 -1.38
C TYR A 13 -6.58 41.09 -0.31
N CYS A 14 -6.94 41.48 0.92
CA CYS A 14 -7.23 40.56 2.01
C CYS A 14 -8.42 39.64 1.71
N LEU A 15 -9.47 40.16 1.06
CA LEU A 15 -10.61 39.35 0.62
C LEU A 15 -10.18 38.29 -0.39
N LYS A 16 -9.32 38.66 -1.34
CA LYS A 16 -8.75 37.70 -2.30
C LYS A 16 -7.94 36.62 -1.58
N ASP A 17 -7.10 36.98 -0.62
CA ASP A 17 -6.31 36.03 0.16
C ASP A 17 -7.17 35.10 1.03
N ALA A 18 -8.29 35.57 1.57
CA ALA A 18 -9.24 34.73 2.29
C ALA A 18 -10.04 33.80 1.36
N TYR A 19 -10.32 34.24 0.13
CA TYR A 19 -11.10 33.47 -0.84
C TYR A 19 -10.29 32.39 -1.57
N LEU A 20 -8.99 32.60 -1.78
CA LEU A 20 -8.13 31.65 -2.49
C LEU A 20 -8.04 30.27 -1.81
N PRO A 21 -7.87 30.14 -0.48
CA PRO A 21 -7.90 28.85 0.21
C PRO A 21 -9.21 28.10 0.02
N GLN A 22 -10.35 28.80 0.09
CA GLN A 22 -11.65 28.19 -0.15
C GLN A 22 -11.73 27.60 -1.58
N ARG A 23 -11.32 28.38 -2.59
CA ARG A 23 -11.27 27.89 -3.97
C ARG A 23 -10.34 26.69 -4.17
N LEU A 24 -9.23 26.65 -3.43
CA LEU A 24 -8.31 25.51 -3.47
C LEU A 24 -8.93 24.27 -2.83
N LEU A 25 -9.60 24.41 -1.68
CA LEU A 25 -10.32 23.32 -1.03
C LEU A 25 -11.37 22.70 -1.95
N ASP A 26 -12.14 23.56 -2.64
CA ASP A 26 -13.17 23.14 -3.59
C ASP A 26 -12.54 22.49 -4.83
N LYS A 27 -11.54 23.11 -5.44
CA LYS A 27 -10.88 22.60 -6.65
C LYS A 27 -10.16 21.26 -6.42
N LEU A 28 -9.58 21.07 -5.25
CA LEU A 28 -8.89 19.83 -4.86
C LEU A 28 -9.83 18.80 -4.23
N MET A 29 -11.12 19.13 -4.08
CA MET A 29 -12.12 18.26 -3.46
C MET A 29 -11.68 17.74 -2.09
N TYR A 30 -10.99 18.58 -1.32
CA TYR A 30 -10.22 18.17 -0.14
C TYR A 30 -11.11 17.54 0.93
N VAL A 31 -12.27 18.17 1.20
CA VAL A 31 -13.24 17.70 2.19
C VAL A 31 -13.77 16.32 1.82
N TYR A 32 -14.15 16.10 0.56
CA TYR A 32 -14.67 14.81 0.07
C TYR A 32 -13.64 13.69 0.23
N ASN A 33 -12.40 13.95 -0.19
CA ASN A 33 -11.30 12.98 -0.08
C ASN A 33 -11.03 12.59 1.39
N TYR A 34 -11.11 13.56 2.31
CA TYR A 34 -10.90 13.30 3.73
C TYR A 34 -12.07 12.53 4.36
N VAL A 35 -13.30 12.84 3.98
CA VAL A 35 -14.48 12.09 4.43
C VAL A 35 -14.39 10.63 3.97
N GLU A 36 -14.03 10.39 2.71
CA GLU A 36 -13.87 9.03 2.18
C GLU A 36 -12.69 8.28 2.84
N MET A 37 -11.57 8.96 3.06
CA MET A 37 -10.45 8.38 3.81
C MET A 37 -10.85 8.00 5.23
N ALA A 38 -11.58 8.86 5.94
CA ALA A 38 -12.08 8.58 7.28
C ALA A 38 -13.06 7.39 7.30
N ARG A 39 -13.94 7.29 6.30
CA ARG A 39 -14.87 6.16 6.13
C ARG A 39 -14.13 4.84 5.90
N VAL A 40 -13.12 4.85 5.02
CA VAL A 40 -12.32 3.66 4.66
C VAL A 40 -11.43 3.19 5.81
N THR A 41 -10.77 4.12 6.50
CA THR A 41 -9.79 3.78 7.55
C THR A 41 -10.39 3.73 8.94
N GLY A 42 -11.56 4.33 9.11
CA GLY A 42 -12.30 4.28 10.35
C GLY A 42 -11.74 5.18 11.46
N VAL A 43 -10.96 6.20 11.10
CA VAL A 43 -10.39 7.16 12.05
C VAL A 43 -11.15 8.49 12.00
N PRO A 44 -11.13 9.29 13.09
CA PRO A 44 -11.67 10.64 13.07
C PRO A 44 -11.00 11.51 11.99
N ILE A 45 -11.76 12.43 11.38
CA ILE A 45 -11.22 13.34 10.34
C ILE A 45 -10.04 14.16 10.88
N SER A 46 -10.08 14.57 12.15
CA SER A 46 -8.98 15.30 12.80
C SER A 46 -7.66 14.53 12.77
N PHE A 47 -7.69 13.19 12.83
CA PHE A 47 -6.49 12.35 12.79
C PHE A 47 -5.88 12.32 11.38
N LEU A 48 -6.65 12.59 10.33
CA LEU A 48 -6.09 12.66 8.99
C LEU A 48 -5.17 13.87 8.80
N LEU A 49 -5.36 14.92 9.61
CA LEU A 49 -4.52 16.13 9.60
C LEU A 49 -3.39 16.05 10.64
N SER A 50 -3.65 15.47 11.82
CA SER A 50 -2.72 15.48 12.95
C SER A 50 -1.90 14.19 13.13
N ARG A 51 -2.21 13.12 12.40
CA ARG A 51 -1.58 11.80 12.56
C ARG A 51 -1.16 11.22 11.21
N GLY A 52 -0.15 10.33 11.26
CA GLY A 52 0.38 9.64 10.08
C GLY A 52 -0.45 8.45 9.60
N GLN A 53 0.12 7.62 8.73
CA GLN A 53 -0.56 6.45 8.16
C GLN A 53 -0.74 5.31 9.16
N SER A 54 0.17 5.15 10.13
CA SER A 54 0.18 3.99 11.04
C SER A 54 -1.10 3.87 11.87
N ILE A 55 -1.73 4.98 12.28
CA ILE A 55 -2.98 4.95 13.04
C ILE A 55 -4.16 4.41 12.20
N LYS A 56 -4.12 4.62 10.89
CA LYS A 56 -5.17 4.17 9.95
C LYS A 56 -5.12 2.66 9.81
N VAL A 57 -3.91 2.12 9.62
CA VAL A 57 -3.69 0.66 9.55
C VAL A 57 -4.01 0.02 10.90
N LEU A 58 -3.56 0.60 12.01
CA LEU A 58 -3.89 0.09 13.35
C LEU A 58 -5.40 0.05 13.59
N SER A 59 -6.14 1.10 13.21
CA SER A 59 -7.61 1.13 13.31
C SER A 59 -8.26 -0.04 12.57
N GLN A 60 -7.84 -0.30 11.33
CA GLN A 60 -8.33 -1.43 10.54
C GLN A 60 -7.96 -2.77 11.17
N LEU A 61 -6.72 -2.91 11.65
CA LEU A 61 -6.20 -4.10 12.30
C LEU A 61 -6.98 -4.43 13.59
N LEU A 62 -7.25 -3.43 14.43
CA LEU A 62 -8.03 -3.59 15.67
C LEU A 62 -9.47 -4.02 15.39
N ARG A 63 -10.12 -3.44 14.37
CA ARG A 63 -11.49 -3.84 13.97
C ARG A 63 -11.53 -5.30 13.52
N LYS A 64 -10.53 -5.74 12.77
CA LYS A 64 -10.41 -7.12 12.29
C LYS A 64 -10.03 -8.10 13.37
N ALA A 65 -9.09 -7.73 14.25
CA ALA A 65 -8.72 -8.51 15.40
C ALA A 65 -9.93 -8.78 16.30
N LYS A 66 -10.79 -7.76 16.53
CA LYS A 66 -12.05 -7.92 17.27
C LYS A 66 -13.00 -8.94 16.61
N GLN A 67 -13.13 -8.94 15.28
CA GLN A 67 -13.98 -9.89 14.55
C GLN A 67 -13.46 -11.34 14.67
N LYS A 68 -12.15 -11.52 14.83
CA LYS A 68 -11.47 -12.82 14.93
C LYS A 68 -11.17 -13.24 16.37
N ASN A 69 -11.64 -12.49 17.38
CA ASN A 69 -11.33 -12.70 18.81
C ASN A 69 -9.82 -12.75 19.11
N LEU A 70 -9.04 -11.92 18.42
CA LEU A 70 -7.59 -11.78 18.61
C LEU A 70 -7.27 -10.53 19.43
N VAL A 71 -6.17 -10.59 20.18
CA VAL A 71 -5.63 -9.46 20.94
C VAL A 71 -4.30 -9.04 20.29
N ILE A 72 -4.11 -7.74 20.12
CA ILE A 72 -2.84 -7.20 19.60
C ILE A 72 -1.91 -6.96 20.80
N PRO A 73 -0.71 -7.56 20.83
CA PRO A 73 0.23 -7.35 21.92
C PRO A 73 0.77 -5.92 21.92
N CYS A 74 0.99 -5.37 23.12
CA CYS A 74 1.77 -4.15 23.30
C CYS A 74 3.26 -4.52 23.32
N VAL A 75 3.88 -4.53 22.15
CA VAL A 75 5.33 -4.76 22.05
C VAL A 75 6.04 -3.52 22.60
N SER A 76 6.86 -3.69 23.63
CA SER A 76 7.70 -2.59 24.12
C SER A 76 8.58 -2.11 22.97
N LYS A 77 8.73 -0.80 22.78
CA LYS A 77 9.70 -0.23 21.85
C LYS A 77 11.08 -0.74 22.24
N GLN A 78 11.54 -1.83 21.64
CA GLN A 78 12.93 -2.21 21.74
C GLN A 78 13.70 -1.05 21.10
N GLY A 79 14.61 -0.47 21.88
CA GLY A 79 15.39 0.68 21.46
C GLY A 79 15.96 0.43 20.07
N SER A 80 15.90 1.47 19.23
CA SER A 80 16.45 1.57 17.87
C SER A 80 17.64 0.65 17.61
N GLY A 81 17.38 -0.60 17.23
CA GLY A 81 18.29 -1.33 16.39
C GLY A 81 18.07 -0.78 14.99
N ASP A 82 19.07 -0.14 14.40
CA ASP A 82 19.12 0.23 12.98
C ASP A 82 19.23 -1.03 12.10
N SER A 83 18.49 -2.09 12.41
CA SER A 83 18.37 -3.26 11.55
C SER A 83 17.52 -2.87 10.36
N THR A 84 18.18 -2.27 9.37
CA THR A 84 17.64 -2.09 8.04
C THR A 84 17.51 -3.46 7.38
N PHE A 85 16.46 -3.65 6.59
CA PHE A 85 16.27 -4.85 5.78
C PHE A 85 16.47 -4.50 4.31
N GLU A 86 16.80 -5.51 3.51
CA GLU A 86 17.02 -5.33 2.08
C GLU A 86 15.72 -4.92 1.36
N GLY A 87 15.79 -3.76 0.68
CA GLY A 87 14.66 -3.17 -0.03
C GLY A 87 14.37 -3.79 -1.41
N ALA A 88 13.78 -2.98 -2.30
CA ALA A 88 13.56 -3.38 -3.69
C ALA A 88 14.87 -3.35 -4.50
N THR A 89 14.94 -4.18 -5.53
CA THR A 89 16.00 -4.11 -6.55
C THR A 89 15.60 -3.17 -7.67
N VAL A 90 16.57 -2.39 -8.16
CA VAL A 90 16.44 -1.58 -9.38
C VAL A 90 17.34 -2.22 -10.43
N LEU A 91 16.78 -2.57 -11.59
CA LEU A 91 17.55 -3.10 -12.70
C LEU A 91 18.50 -2.01 -13.25
N GLU A 92 19.66 -2.42 -13.75
CA GLU A 92 20.58 -1.49 -14.39
C GLU A 92 19.96 -0.89 -15.64
N ALA A 93 19.91 0.44 -15.70
CA ALA A 93 19.32 1.15 -16.83
C ALA A 93 20.34 1.27 -17.97
N ARG A 94 19.96 0.82 -19.17
CA ARG A 94 20.69 1.13 -20.41
C ARG A 94 20.40 2.60 -20.77
N THR A 95 21.33 3.51 -20.49
CA THR A 95 21.14 4.93 -20.75
C THR A 95 21.26 5.25 -22.23
N GLY A 96 20.28 5.95 -22.80
CA GLY A 96 20.32 6.37 -24.19
C GLY A 96 19.06 7.13 -24.60
N PHE A 97 19.08 7.64 -25.83
CA PHE A 97 17.88 8.15 -26.50
C PHE A 97 17.27 7.04 -27.35
N TYR A 98 16.02 6.69 -27.08
CA TYR A 98 15.32 5.62 -27.77
C TYR A 98 14.28 6.21 -28.71
N GLU A 99 14.53 6.07 -30.02
CA GLU A 99 13.59 6.48 -31.06
C GLU A 99 12.46 5.46 -31.26
N LYS A 100 12.71 4.20 -30.87
CA LYS A 100 11.74 3.10 -30.98
C LYS A 100 10.84 3.05 -29.74
N PRO A 101 9.57 2.63 -29.88
CA PRO A 101 8.67 2.47 -28.75
C PRO A 101 9.17 1.43 -27.74
N ILE A 102 9.07 1.76 -26.44
CA ILE A 102 9.37 0.84 -25.34
C ILE A 102 8.07 0.52 -24.61
N ALA A 103 7.71 -0.76 -24.56
CA ALA A 103 6.55 -1.22 -23.79
C ALA A 103 6.89 -1.27 -22.30
N THR A 104 6.04 -0.68 -21.45
CA THR A 104 6.17 -0.76 -19.99
C THR A 104 5.18 -1.77 -19.44
N LEU A 105 5.69 -2.76 -18.70
CA LEU A 105 4.88 -3.77 -18.02
C LEU A 105 5.05 -3.60 -16.51
N ASP A 106 3.93 -3.57 -15.77
CA ASP A 106 3.95 -3.37 -14.32
C ASP A 106 3.04 -4.36 -13.58
N PHE A 107 3.41 -4.65 -12.33
CA PHE A 107 2.57 -5.42 -11.42
C PHE A 107 1.56 -4.52 -10.72
N ALA A 108 0.27 -4.79 -10.93
CA ALA A 108 -0.79 -4.09 -10.21
C ALA A 108 -0.77 -4.44 -8.70
N SER A 109 -0.42 -3.46 -7.86
CA SER A 109 -0.41 -3.59 -6.39
C SER A 109 0.50 -4.72 -5.88
N LEU A 110 1.75 -4.76 -6.37
CA LEU A 110 2.74 -5.82 -6.11
C LEU A 110 2.80 -6.30 -4.65
N TYR A 111 3.09 -5.42 -3.68
CA TYR A 111 3.27 -5.83 -2.28
C TYR A 111 2.00 -6.38 -1.63
N PRO A 112 0.83 -5.72 -1.73
CA PRO A 112 -0.43 -6.34 -1.33
C PRO A 112 -0.66 -7.71 -1.95
N SER A 113 -0.39 -7.87 -3.24
CA SER A 113 -0.57 -9.13 -3.95
C SER A 113 0.34 -10.24 -3.41
N ILE A 114 1.61 -9.95 -3.12
CA ILE A 114 2.55 -10.88 -2.48
C ILE A 114 2.05 -11.30 -1.10
N MET A 115 1.64 -10.34 -0.26
CA MET A 115 1.16 -10.62 1.09
C MET A 115 -0.06 -11.54 1.09
N MET A 116 -1.00 -11.33 0.16
CA MET A 116 -2.17 -12.19 -0.01
C MET A 116 -1.80 -13.57 -0.56
N ALA A 117 -0.99 -13.64 -1.62
CA ALA A 117 -0.65 -14.89 -2.31
C ALA A 117 0.11 -15.88 -1.41
N TYR A 118 1.02 -15.37 -0.58
CA TYR A 118 1.84 -16.20 0.32
C TYR A 118 1.34 -16.19 1.78
N ASN A 119 0.13 -15.66 2.04
CA ASN A 119 -0.50 -15.60 3.36
C ASN A 119 0.39 -14.96 4.45
N LEU A 120 1.09 -13.88 4.10
CA LEU A 120 2.05 -13.22 4.99
C LEU A 120 1.33 -12.36 6.04
N CYS A 121 1.43 -12.74 7.30
CA CYS A 121 0.71 -12.08 8.39
C CYS A 121 1.34 -12.32 9.76
N TYR A 122 1.09 -11.42 10.71
CA TYR A 122 1.52 -11.57 12.11
C TYR A 122 1.08 -12.91 12.74
N CYS A 123 -0.15 -13.34 12.46
CA CYS A 123 -0.74 -14.56 13.01
C CYS A 123 -0.43 -15.83 12.22
N THR A 124 0.33 -15.75 11.12
CA THR A 124 0.72 -16.91 10.30
C THR A 124 2.23 -17.12 10.30
N LEU A 125 3.01 -16.17 10.82
CA LEU A 125 4.45 -16.30 11.06
C LEU A 125 4.70 -17.34 12.15
N VAL A 126 5.55 -18.32 11.86
CA VAL A 126 5.91 -19.39 12.81
C VAL A 126 7.43 -19.55 12.87
N THR A 127 7.96 -19.78 14.07
CA THR A 127 9.36 -20.11 14.25
C THR A 127 9.61 -21.60 13.96
N PRO A 128 10.86 -22.03 13.70
CA PRO A 128 11.19 -23.45 13.59
C PRO A 128 10.83 -24.27 14.84
N GLU A 129 10.79 -23.62 16.01
CA GLU A 129 10.36 -24.24 17.26
C GLU A 129 8.84 -24.45 17.29
N ASP A 130 8.06 -23.48 16.84
CA ASP A 130 6.60 -23.59 16.73
C ASP A 130 6.20 -24.70 15.76
N VAL A 131 6.88 -24.81 14.62
CA VAL A 131 6.65 -25.89 13.64
C VAL A 131 6.82 -27.27 14.29
N ARG A 132 7.85 -27.45 15.13
CA ARG A 132 8.08 -28.70 15.86
C ARG A 132 7.06 -28.92 16.97
N LYS A 133 6.78 -27.91 17.80
CA LYS A 133 5.85 -28.02 18.94
C LYS A 133 4.42 -28.31 18.50
N LEU A 134 3.98 -27.67 17.42
CA LEU A 134 2.63 -27.80 16.88
C LEU A 134 2.52 -28.99 15.90
N ASN A 135 3.61 -29.73 15.64
CA ASN A 135 3.69 -30.80 14.66
C ASN A 135 3.07 -30.39 13.31
N LEU A 136 3.43 -29.19 12.83
CA LEU A 136 2.89 -28.67 11.58
C LEU A 136 3.42 -29.48 10.40
N PRO A 137 2.54 -30.04 9.54
CA PRO A 137 2.98 -30.77 8.37
C PRO A 137 3.76 -29.86 7.41
N PRO A 138 4.85 -30.34 6.75
CA PRO A 138 5.63 -29.55 5.81
C PRO A 138 4.80 -28.95 4.66
N GLU A 139 3.72 -29.63 4.27
CA GLU A 139 2.78 -29.18 3.24
C GLU A 139 1.89 -28.03 3.69
N CYS A 140 1.76 -27.77 4.99
CA CYS A 140 0.95 -26.69 5.56
C CYS A 140 1.74 -25.40 5.82
N VAL A 141 3.04 -25.38 5.51
CA VAL A 141 3.90 -24.21 5.67
C VAL A 141 4.58 -23.84 4.36
N ASN A 142 4.92 -22.56 4.22
CA ASN A 142 5.72 -21.99 3.15
C ASN A 142 6.94 -21.32 3.75
N LYS A 143 8.11 -21.58 3.16
CA LYS A 143 9.35 -20.87 3.50
C LYS A 143 9.59 -19.77 2.47
N THR A 144 9.82 -18.55 2.94
CA THR A 144 10.08 -17.39 2.09
C THR A 144 11.53 -17.41 1.60
N PRO A 145 11.89 -16.67 0.55
CA PRO A 145 13.26 -16.66 0.07
C PRO A 145 14.24 -15.92 1.01
N SER A 146 13.73 -15.11 1.93
CA SER A 146 14.50 -14.55 3.05
C SER A 146 14.68 -15.53 4.23
N GLY A 147 13.93 -16.64 4.26
CA GLY A 147 14.14 -17.77 5.16
C GLY A 147 13.08 -17.95 6.25
N GLU A 148 12.16 -16.99 6.40
CA GLU A 148 11.07 -17.05 7.37
C GLU A 148 9.99 -18.03 6.94
N THR A 149 9.23 -18.55 7.90
CA THR A 149 8.21 -19.59 7.66
C THR A 149 6.84 -19.07 8.01
N PHE A 150 5.89 -19.24 7.08
CA PHE A 150 4.49 -18.85 7.26
C PHE A 150 3.58 -20.05 7.02
N VAL A 151 2.51 -20.14 7.80
CA VAL A 151 1.44 -21.13 7.63
C VAL A 151 0.63 -20.79 6.37
N LYS A 152 0.26 -21.81 5.59
CA LYS A 152 -0.59 -21.63 4.40
C LYS A 152 -2.04 -21.30 4.76
N SER A 153 -2.76 -20.70 3.82
CA SER A 153 -4.13 -20.21 4.04
C SER A 153 -5.13 -21.33 4.29
N GLU A 154 -4.86 -22.57 3.87
CA GLU A 154 -5.71 -23.73 4.12
C GLU A 154 -5.81 -24.07 5.61
N LEU A 155 -4.75 -23.84 6.38
CA LEU A 155 -4.74 -24.07 7.82
C LEU A 155 -5.27 -22.85 8.57
N GLN A 156 -4.74 -21.66 8.25
CA GLN A 156 -5.19 -20.42 8.87
C GLN A 156 -4.98 -19.23 7.94
N LYS A 157 -6.08 -18.55 7.59
CA LYS A 157 -6.02 -17.31 6.82
C LYS A 157 -5.56 -16.15 7.71
N GLY A 158 -4.54 -15.42 7.25
CA GLY A 158 -3.99 -14.26 7.95
C GLY A 158 -4.93 -13.06 7.94
N ILE A 159 -4.89 -12.25 9.01
CA ILE A 159 -5.68 -11.02 9.11
C ILE A 159 -5.23 -9.92 8.13
N LEU A 160 -3.93 -9.83 7.80
CA LEU A 160 -3.43 -8.85 6.82
C LEU A 160 -3.91 -9.18 5.39
N PRO A 161 -3.81 -10.44 4.89
CA PRO A 161 -4.46 -10.85 3.65
C PRO A 161 -5.94 -10.48 3.57
N GLU A 162 -6.73 -10.75 4.62
CA GLU A 162 -8.16 -10.41 4.63
C GLU A 162 -8.41 -8.90 4.53
N ILE A 163 -7.64 -8.08 5.26
CA ILE A 163 -7.72 -6.62 5.14
C ILE A 163 -7.41 -6.17 3.72
N LEU A 164 -6.36 -6.71 3.12
CA LEU A 164 -5.92 -6.34 1.77
C LEU A 164 -6.94 -6.74 0.71
N GLU A 165 -7.51 -7.94 0.80
CA GLU A 165 -8.58 -8.40 -0.08
C GLU A 165 -9.79 -7.47 -0.04
N GLU A 166 -10.22 -7.06 1.15
CA GLU A 166 -11.35 -6.14 1.32
C GLU A 166 -11.06 -4.76 0.74
N LEU A 167 -9.87 -4.21 1.00
CA LEU A 167 -9.45 -2.91 0.48
C LEU A 167 -9.35 -2.93 -1.05
N LEU A 168 -8.77 -3.97 -1.63
CA LEU A 168 -8.62 -4.10 -3.09
C LEU A 168 -9.95 -4.39 -3.78
N ALA A 169 -10.82 -5.23 -3.20
CA ALA A 169 -12.16 -5.47 -3.71
C ALA A 169 -13.01 -4.20 -3.68
N ALA A 170 -12.96 -3.44 -2.58
CA ALA A 170 -13.62 -2.14 -2.49
C ALA A 170 -13.06 -1.15 -3.51
N ARG A 171 -11.74 -1.15 -3.74
CA ARG A 171 -11.12 -0.28 -4.74
C ARG A 171 -11.55 -0.63 -6.15
N LYS A 172 -11.65 -1.92 -6.47
CA LYS A 172 -12.13 -2.40 -7.76
C LYS A 172 -13.57 -1.92 -8.02
N ARG A 173 -14.45 -2.03 -7.02
CA ARG A 173 -15.82 -1.49 -7.10
C ARG A 173 -15.83 0.03 -7.30
N ALA A 174 -15.12 0.78 -6.46
CA ALA A 174 -15.04 2.24 -6.60
C ALA A 174 -14.52 2.70 -7.97
N LYS A 175 -13.56 1.98 -8.56
CA LYS A 175 -13.09 2.24 -9.93
C LYS A 175 -14.11 1.88 -11.01
N ALA A 176 -14.93 0.85 -10.80
CA ALA A 176 -16.01 0.50 -11.72
C ALA A 176 -17.10 1.56 -11.68
N ASP A 177 -17.56 1.93 -10.48
CA ASP A 177 -18.55 2.98 -10.27
C ASP A 177 -18.07 4.32 -10.87
N LEU A 178 -16.78 4.66 -10.70
CA LEU A 178 -16.17 5.88 -11.26
C LEU A 178 -16.26 5.94 -12.80
N LYS A 179 -16.21 4.80 -13.49
CA LYS A 179 -16.32 4.76 -14.95
C LYS A 179 -17.74 5.04 -15.42
N GLU A 180 -18.73 4.58 -14.68
CA GLU A 180 -20.16 4.73 -14.99
C GLU A 180 -20.72 6.08 -14.53
N ALA A 181 -20.12 6.69 -13.52
CA ALA A 181 -20.53 7.99 -13.00
C ALA A 181 -20.53 9.06 -14.10
N LYS A 182 -21.58 9.86 -14.15
CA LYS A 182 -21.74 10.97 -15.12
C LYS A 182 -21.57 12.32 -14.45
N ASP A 183 -22.07 12.43 -13.23
CA ASP A 183 -22.02 13.67 -12.46
C ASP A 183 -20.58 13.99 -12.01
N PRO A 184 -20.08 15.23 -12.22
CA PRO A 184 -18.73 15.61 -11.82
C PRO A 184 -18.46 15.49 -10.31
N LEU A 185 -19.45 15.76 -9.46
CA LEU A 185 -19.30 15.64 -8.02
C LEU A 185 -19.22 14.17 -7.59
N GLU A 186 -20.08 13.32 -8.14
CA GLU A 186 -20.03 11.87 -7.94
C GLU A 186 -18.67 11.29 -8.35
N LYS A 187 -18.16 11.67 -9.54
CA LYS A 187 -16.82 11.27 -10.00
C LYS A 187 -15.73 11.65 -9.00
N ALA A 188 -15.77 12.87 -8.48
CA ALA A 188 -14.78 13.32 -7.53
C ALA A 188 -14.81 12.53 -6.22
N VAL A 189 -16.00 12.23 -5.70
CA VAL A 189 -16.15 11.39 -4.48
C VAL A 189 -15.61 9.98 -4.72
N LEU A 190 -15.94 9.37 -5.85
CA LEU A 190 -15.50 8.02 -6.19
C LEU A 190 -13.98 7.94 -6.45
N ASP A 191 -13.40 8.97 -7.06
CA ASP A 191 -11.95 9.05 -7.22
C ASP A 191 -11.24 9.23 -5.87
N GLY A 192 -11.76 10.11 -5.01
CA GLY A 192 -11.29 10.25 -3.62
C GLY A 192 -11.30 8.92 -2.87
N ARG A 193 -12.39 8.16 -3.01
CA ARG A 193 -12.55 6.84 -2.41
C ARG A 193 -11.53 5.82 -2.93
N GLN A 194 -11.32 5.72 -4.26
CA GLN A 194 -10.36 4.76 -4.81
C GLN A 194 -8.91 5.11 -4.43
N LEU A 195 -8.57 6.40 -4.35
CA LEU A 195 -7.26 6.87 -3.89
C LEU A 195 -7.06 6.52 -2.40
N ALA A 196 -8.07 6.75 -1.56
CA ALA A 196 -8.00 6.39 -0.14
C ALA A 196 -7.78 4.90 0.08
N LEU A 197 -8.47 4.05 -0.69
CA LEU A 197 -8.30 2.60 -0.66
C LEU A 197 -6.90 2.18 -1.14
N LYS A 198 -6.37 2.81 -2.20
CA LYS A 198 -5.01 2.57 -2.70
C LYS A 198 -3.96 2.89 -1.63
N ILE A 199 -4.06 4.08 -1.03
CA ILE A 199 -3.11 4.54 0.00
C ILE A 199 -3.17 3.62 1.22
N SER A 200 -4.38 3.24 1.64
CA SER A 200 -4.55 2.33 2.77
C SER A 200 -3.90 0.97 2.51
N ALA A 201 -4.15 0.36 1.35
CA ALA A 201 -3.57 -0.94 1.00
C ALA A 201 -2.03 -0.91 0.97
N ASN A 202 -1.44 0.13 0.36
CA ASN A 202 0.03 0.28 0.33
C ASN A 202 0.62 0.54 1.73
N SER A 203 -0.14 1.21 2.61
CA SER A 203 0.30 1.51 3.97
C SER A 203 0.34 0.27 4.87
N VAL A 204 -0.40 -0.80 4.55
CA VAL A 204 -0.38 -2.05 5.34
C VAL A 204 1.02 -2.66 5.37
N TYR A 205 1.68 -2.77 4.22
CA TYR A 205 3.07 -3.21 4.14
C TYR A 205 4.01 -2.24 4.89
N GLY A 206 3.85 -0.94 4.68
CA GLY A 206 4.70 0.06 5.35
C GLY A 206 4.56 0.02 6.88
N PHE A 207 3.40 -0.40 7.40
CA PHE A 207 3.17 -0.56 8.82
C PHE A 207 3.97 -1.72 9.43
N THR A 208 4.13 -2.84 8.72
CA THR A 208 4.92 -3.98 9.22
C THR A 208 6.41 -3.64 9.26
N GLY A 209 6.90 -2.84 8.31
CA GLY A 209 8.31 -2.45 8.21
C GLY A 209 8.71 -1.24 9.05
N ALA A 210 7.76 -0.58 9.71
CA ALA A 210 8.04 0.62 10.51
C ALA A 210 8.64 0.26 11.88
N THR A 211 9.98 0.29 11.98
CA THR A 211 10.72 0.05 13.23
C THR A 211 10.31 1.01 14.35
N VAL A 212 10.08 2.29 14.00
CA VAL A 212 9.47 3.28 14.90
C VAL A 212 7.94 3.18 14.79
N GLY A 213 7.39 2.06 15.25
CA GLY A 213 5.99 1.71 15.11
C GLY A 213 5.40 1.06 16.36
N GLN A 214 4.11 0.72 16.31
CA GLN A 214 3.40 0.03 17.39
C GLN A 214 3.51 -1.49 17.29
N LEU A 215 3.74 -2.03 16.08
CA LEU A 215 3.78 -3.46 15.81
C LEU A 215 4.74 -3.78 14.64
N PRO A 216 6.04 -3.46 14.77
CA PRO A 216 7.02 -3.82 13.75
C PRO A 216 7.14 -5.34 13.62
N CYS A 217 7.28 -5.82 12.39
CA CYS A 217 7.60 -7.21 12.05
C CYS A 217 8.39 -7.19 10.74
N LEU A 218 9.72 -7.17 10.89
CA LEU A 218 10.65 -7.06 9.77
C LEU A 218 10.65 -8.32 8.92
N GLU A 219 10.31 -9.46 9.51
CA GLU A 219 10.15 -10.77 8.86
C GLU A 219 9.11 -10.74 7.72
N ILE A 220 8.01 -10.01 7.93
CA ILE A 220 7.00 -9.83 6.89
C ILE A 220 7.54 -8.92 5.79
N SER A 221 8.17 -7.81 6.17
CA SER A 221 8.67 -6.83 5.20
C SER A 221 9.84 -7.35 4.37
N SER A 222 10.79 -8.08 4.97
CA SER A 222 11.90 -8.76 4.30
C SER A 222 11.39 -9.81 3.32
N SER A 223 10.39 -10.60 3.74
CA SER A 223 9.76 -11.62 2.89
C SER A 223 9.08 -10.99 1.67
N VAL A 224 8.34 -9.89 1.87
CA VAL A 224 7.67 -9.18 0.77
C VAL A 224 8.68 -8.63 -0.24
N THR A 225 9.75 -7.98 0.22
CA THR A 225 10.75 -7.44 -0.70
C THR A 225 11.52 -8.55 -1.40
N SER A 226 11.84 -9.65 -0.70
CA SER A 226 12.52 -10.81 -1.26
C SER A 226 11.72 -11.46 -2.40
N TYR A 227 10.42 -11.71 -2.20
CA TYR A 227 9.55 -12.15 -3.30
C TYR A 227 9.49 -11.14 -4.43
N GLY A 228 9.43 -9.84 -4.12
CA GLY A 228 9.46 -8.78 -5.13
C GLY A 228 10.71 -8.83 -6.02
N ARG A 229 11.89 -9.06 -5.43
CA ARG A 229 13.16 -9.22 -6.15
C ARG A 229 13.16 -10.45 -7.06
N GLN A 230 12.66 -11.59 -6.58
CA GLN A 230 12.56 -12.80 -7.42
C GLN A 230 11.57 -12.62 -8.58
N MET A 231 10.43 -11.98 -8.32
CA MET A 231 9.39 -11.78 -9.34
C MET A 231 9.86 -10.87 -10.47
N ILE A 232 10.57 -9.78 -10.17
CA ILE A 232 11.06 -8.86 -11.21
C ILE A 232 12.16 -9.53 -12.05
N GLU A 233 13.08 -10.26 -11.43
CA GLU A 233 14.13 -10.97 -12.15
C GLU A 233 13.56 -12.09 -13.02
N HIS A 234 12.61 -12.86 -12.48
CA HIS A 234 11.93 -13.89 -13.25
C HIS A 234 11.14 -13.31 -14.44
N THR A 235 10.49 -12.17 -14.25
CA THR A 235 9.76 -11.49 -15.34
C THR A 235 10.70 -11.02 -16.43
N LYS A 236 11.86 -10.46 -16.07
CA LYS A 236 12.90 -10.05 -17.01
C LYS A 236 13.36 -11.25 -17.84
N MET A 237 13.81 -12.33 -17.18
CA MET A 237 14.27 -13.54 -17.86
C MET A 237 13.19 -14.10 -18.82
N LEU A 238 11.94 -14.19 -18.36
CA LEU A 238 10.85 -14.70 -19.20
C LEU A 238 10.60 -13.87 -20.46
N VAL A 239 10.71 -12.54 -20.37
CA VAL A 239 10.52 -11.64 -21.51
C VAL A 239 11.70 -11.79 -22.48
N GLU A 240 12.93 -11.76 -21.97
CA GLU A 240 14.16 -11.87 -22.77
C GLU A 240 14.30 -13.24 -23.45
N GLU A 241 13.87 -14.33 -22.81
CA GLU A 241 13.93 -15.69 -23.39
C GLU A 241 12.83 -15.94 -24.43
N ARG A 242 11.60 -15.45 -24.16
CA ARG A 242 10.44 -15.79 -24.99
C ARG A 242 10.42 -15.03 -26.31
N PHE A 243 10.82 -13.76 -26.30
CA PHE A 243 10.72 -12.88 -27.46
C PHE A 243 12.09 -12.73 -28.12
N THR A 244 12.49 -13.78 -28.84
CA THR A 244 13.80 -13.88 -29.50
C THR A 244 13.65 -14.23 -30.98
N THR A 245 14.68 -13.92 -31.77
CA THR A 245 14.73 -14.31 -33.19
C THR A 245 14.74 -15.82 -33.38
N LEU A 246 15.35 -16.57 -32.46
CA LEU A 246 15.29 -18.04 -32.41
C LEU A 246 13.86 -18.54 -32.15
N GLY A 247 13.07 -17.79 -31.39
CA GLY A 247 11.64 -18.05 -31.14
C GLY A 247 10.70 -17.63 -32.28
N GLY A 248 11.23 -17.18 -33.42
CA GLY A 248 10.45 -16.76 -34.59
C GLY A 248 9.95 -15.32 -34.56
N TYR A 249 10.44 -14.48 -33.65
CA TYR A 249 10.14 -13.04 -33.63
C TYR A 249 11.12 -12.25 -34.50
N GLU A 250 10.73 -11.06 -34.95
CA GLU A 250 11.58 -10.22 -35.82
C GLU A 250 12.84 -9.71 -35.11
N HIS A 251 12.76 -9.47 -33.80
CA HIS A 251 13.84 -8.94 -32.97
C HIS A 251 13.87 -9.61 -31.60
N ASN A 252 15.02 -9.55 -30.93
CA ASN A 252 15.14 -9.89 -29.52
C ASN A 252 14.55 -8.76 -28.66
N ALA A 253 14.01 -9.10 -27.49
CA ALA A 253 13.41 -8.14 -26.56
C ALA A 253 14.40 -7.21 -25.82
N GLU A 254 15.71 -7.37 -26.06
CA GLU A 254 16.79 -6.57 -25.44
C GLU A 254 17.01 -5.18 -26.06
#